data_AF-A0A0A0NVS1-F1
#
_entry.id   AF-A0A0A0NVS1-F1
#
_cell.length_a   1.000
_cell.length_b   1.000
_cell.length_c   1.000
_cell.angle_alpha   90.00
_cell.angle_beta   90.00
_cell.angle_gamma   90.00
#
_symmetry.space_group_name_H-M   'P 1'
#
loop_
_entity.id
_entity.type
_entity.pdbx_description
1 polymer ?
#
loop_
_entity_poly.entity_id
_entity_poly.type
_entity_poly.pdbx_seq_one_letter_code
_entity_poly.pdbx_strand_id
1 'polypeptide(L)'
;MTTSPVADDASAEIPAFPQPRAAVCPFDPSPELRGLASWGPLTRVRSWNDSTPWVVTGHAEQKTLLSDPRLSADFSHPGFPSPVPHTGGERPSTDLSFVGMDDPSVKPLTRSK
;
A
#
# COMPACT_ATOMS: atom_id res chain seq x y z
N MET A 1 26.48 17.65 -12.66
CA MET A 1 25.97 18.01 -11.33
C MET A 1 24.51 17.56 -11.29
N THR A 2 24.23 16.39 -10.71
CA THR A 2 22.86 15.90 -10.57
C THR A 2 22.47 16.07 -9.12
N THR A 3 21.67 17.08 -8.85
CA THR A 3 21.09 17.32 -7.53
C THR A 3 19.86 16.42 -7.40
N SER A 4 19.97 15.39 -6.55
CA SER A 4 18.81 14.64 -6.06
C SER A 4 17.90 15.59 -5.28
N PRO A 5 16.57 15.57 -5.46
CA PRO A 5 15.68 16.28 -4.56
C PRO A 5 15.76 15.61 -3.19
N VAL A 6 16.30 16.33 -2.22
CA VAL A 6 16.14 16.05 -0.79
C VAL A 6 14.65 16.15 -0.52
N ALA A 7 14.03 15.03 -0.14
CA ALA A 7 12.70 15.06 0.42
C ALA A 7 12.82 15.83 1.75
N ASP A 8 12.24 17.02 1.78
CA ASP A 8 12.15 17.87 2.97
C ASP A 8 11.61 17.04 4.14
N ASP A 9 12.41 17.00 5.21
CA ASP A 9 12.07 16.49 6.53
C ASP A 9 11.09 17.47 7.20
N ALA A 10 9.89 17.58 6.64
CA ALA A 10 8.74 18.01 7.41
C ALA A 10 8.30 16.77 8.18
N SER A 11 8.46 16.78 9.51
CA SER A 11 7.87 15.81 10.42
C SER A 11 6.33 15.93 10.38
N ALA A 12 5.73 15.60 9.24
CA ALA A 12 4.32 15.30 9.12
C ALA A 12 4.13 13.98 9.87
N GLU A 13 3.47 14.04 11.01
CA GLU A 13 3.16 12.87 11.81
C GLU A 13 2.48 11.82 10.93
N ILE A 14 3.12 10.65 10.78
CA ILE A 14 2.59 9.56 9.96
C ILE A 14 1.40 8.95 10.70
N PRO A 15 0.15 9.09 10.21
CA PRO A 15 -1.03 8.65 10.95
C PRO A 15 -1.03 7.14 11.10
N ALA A 16 -1.41 6.65 12.29
CA ALA A 16 -1.61 5.22 12.52
C ALA A 16 -2.85 4.72 11.75
N PHE A 17 -2.77 3.52 11.17
CA PHE A 17 -3.82 2.92 10.36
C PHE A 17 -3.88 1.40 10.56
N PRO A 18 -5.07 0.76 10.52
CA PRO A 18 -6.41 1.36 10.39
C PRO A 18 -6.97 1.91 11.71
N GLN A 19 -7.76 2.98 11.63
CA GLN A 19 -8.52 3.50 12.78
C GLN A 19 -9.91 2.83 12.87
N PRO A 20 -10.51 2.72 14.07
CA PRO A 20 -11.82 2.10 14.26
C PRO A 20 -12.95 2.86 13.55
N ARG A 21 -14.02 2.16 13.19
CA ARG A 21 -15.26 2.79 12.68
C ARG A 21 -16.08 3.40 13.80
N ALA A 22 -16.85 4.44 13.49
CA ALA A 22 -17.76 5.06 14.45
C ALA A 22 -18.97 4.14 14.73
N ALA A 23 -19.33 3.97 16.00
CA ALA A 23 -20.47 3.13 16.41
C ALA A 23 -21.83 3.67 15.91
N VAL A 24 -21.94 4.99 15.73
CA VAL A 24 -23.19 5.66 15.29
C VAL A 24 -23.47 5.38 13.80
N CYS A 25 -22.42 5.23 12.98
CA CYS A 25 -22.52 4.98 11.54
C CYS A 25 -21.66 3.75 11.16
N PRO A 26 -22.08 2.52 11.52
CA PRO A 26 -21.22 1.34 11.41
C PRO A 26 -20.87 0.95 9.96
N PHE A 27 -21.68 1.40 9.00
CA PHE A 27 -21.45 1.14 7.56
C PHE A 27 -20.52 2.17 6.91
N ASP A 28 -20.32 3.34 7.53
CA ASP A 28 -19.41 4.35 7.01
C ASP A 28 -17.95 3.92 7.22
N PRO A 29 -17.02 4.32 6.33
CA PRO A 29 -15.59 4.27 6.64
C PRO A 29 -15.27 5.02 7.93
N SER A 30 -14.15 4.68 8.59
CA SER A 30 -13.72 5.41 9.79
C SER A 30 -13.62 6.92 9.47
N PRO A 31 -14.01 7.81 10.41
CA PRO A 31 -13.86 9.25 10.25
C PRO A 31 -12.43 9.65 9.84
N GLU A 32 -11.45 8.95 10.40
CA GLU A 32 -10.03 9.19 10.16
C GLU A 32 -9.59 8.73 8.77
N LEU A 33 -10.09 7.59 8.26
CA LEU A 33 -9.87 7.19 6.85
C LEU A 33 -10.45 8.23 5.89
N ARG A 34 -11.63 8.79 6.19
CA ARG A 34 -12.18 9.91 5.39
C ARG A 34 -11.32 11.17 5.51
N GLY A 35 -10.76 11.42 6.68
CA GLY A 35 -9.83 12.52 6.94
C GLY A 35 -8.55 12.44 6.08
N LEU A 36 -8.04 11.23 5.80
CA LEU A 36 -6.84 11.05 4.96
C LEU A 36 -7.00 11.64 3.56
N ALA A 37 -8.21 11.67 2.99
CA ALA A 37 -8.42 12.28 1.67
C ALA A 37 -8.07 13.78 1.61
N SER A 38 -8.11 14.48 2.75
CA SER A 38 -7.70 15.90 2.82
C SER A 38 -6.19 16.11 2.70
N TRP A 39 -5.38 15.06 2.90
CA TRP A 39 -3.92 15.09 2.77
C TRP A 39 -3.45 14.82 1.34
N GLY A 40 -4.37 14.35 0.48
CA GLY A 40 -4.11 13.97 -0.90
C GLY A 40 -4.60 12.55 -1.21
N PRO A 41 -4.58 12.15 -2.49
CA PRO A 41 -5.08 10.84 -2.92
C PRO A 41 -4.18 9.68 -2.49
N LEU A 42 -2.92 9.94 -2.14
CA LEU A 42 -1.95 9.00 -1.59
C LEU A 42 -1.36 9.56 -0.30
N THR A 43 -1.45 8.81 0.80
CA THR A 43 -0.90 9.21 2.10
C THR A 43 -0.08 8.07 2.70
N ARG A 44 1.14 8.35 3.19
CA ARG A 44 1.91 7.38 3.99
C ARG A 44 1.23 7.22 5.35
N VAL A 45 1.08 5.98 5.80
CA VAL A 45 0.48 5.65 7.11
C VAL A 45 1.38 4.68 7.87
N ARG A 46 1.24 4.58 9.18
CA ARG A 46 1.93 3.58 10.01
C ARG A 46 1.00 2.40 10.25
N SER A 47 1.44 1.21 9.87
CA SER A 47 0.70 -0.04 10.03
C SER A 47 1.11 -0.81 11.30
N TRP A 48 0.44 -1.94 11.59
CA TRP A 48 0.61 -2.78 12.79
C TRP A 48 2.04 -3.27 13.08
N ASN A 49 2.91 -3.37 12.07
CA ASN A 49 4.29 -3.85 12.18
C ASN A 49 5.31 -2.71 12.06
N ASP A 50 4.89 -1.47 12.35
CA ASP A 50 5.66 -0.24 12.13
C ASP A 50 6.10 0.01 10.68
N SER A 51 5.63 -0.80 9.72
CA SER A 51 5.81 -0.49 8.30
C SER A 51 5.01 0.75 7.92
N THR A 52 5.48 1.43 6.88
CA THR A 52 4.90 2.69 6.44
C THR A 52 4.28 2.62 5.04
N PRO A 53 3.26 1.79 4.78
CA PRO A 53 2.70 1.67 3.43
C PRO A 53 1.98 2.96 2.99
N TRP A 54 1.67 3.01 1.69
CA TRP A 54 0.79 4.04 1.13
C TRP A 54 -0.67 3.60 1.22
N VAL A 55 -1.54 4.48 1.71
CA VAL A 55 -2.99 4.38 1.56
C VAL A 55 -3.42 5.22 0.37
N VAL A 56 -4.24 4.64 -0.51
CA VAL A 56 -4.82 5.31 -1.67
C VAL A 56 -6.29 5.58 -1.39
N THR A 57 -6.67 6.85 -1.33
CA THR A 57 -8.05 7.30 -1.09
C THR A 57 -8.72 7.82 -2.37
N GLY A 58 -7.93 8.24 -3.36
CA GLY A 58 -8.42 8.73 -4.64
C GLY A 58 -8.84 7.59 -5.59
N HIS A 59 -10.07 7.65 -6.10
CA HIS A 59 -10.61 6.61 -6.98
C HIS A 59 -9.90 6.54 -8.34
N ALA A 60 -9.46 7.68 -8.89
CA ALA A 60 -8.73 7.71 -10.16
C ALA A 60 -7.35 7.04 -9.99
N GLU A 61 -6.64 7.40 -8.93
CA GLU A 61 -5.34 6.86 -8.57
C GLU A 61 -5.42 5.36 -8.28
N GLN A 62 -6.45 4.94 -7.54
CA GLN A 62 -6.69 3.52 -7.27
C GLN A 62 -6.88 2.73 -8.58
N LYS A 63 -7.69 3.23 -9.52
CA LYS A 63 -7.87 2.54 -10.82
C LYS A 63 -6.58 2.47 -11.63
N THR A 64 -5.80 3.56 -11.65
CA THR A 64 -4.52 3.60 -12.34
C THR A 64 -3.52 2.61 -11.73
N LEU A 65 -3.40 2.59 -10.40
CA LEU A 65 -2.46 1.73 -9.68
C LEU A 65 -2.86 0.25 -9.78
N LEU A 66 -4.14 -0.09 -9.60
CA LEU A 66 -4.61 -1.47 -9.71
C LEU A 66 -4.49 -2.06 -11.12
N SER A 67 -4.27 -1.21 -12.14
CA SER A 67 -4.01 -1.64 -13.52
C SER A 67 -2.53 -1.57 -13.89
N ASP A 68 -1.65 -1.13 -12.98
CA ASP A 68 -0.23 -0.94 -13.23
C ASP A 68 0.53 -2.26 -12.99
N PRO A 69 1.13 -2.88 -14.03
CA PRO A 69 1.81 -4.16 -13.90
C PRO A 69 3.07 -4.12 -13.03
N ARG A 70 3.50 -2.93 -12.59
CA ARG A 70 4.63 -2.77 -11.67
C ARG A 70 4.24 -3.02 -10.21
N LEU A 71 2.95 -3.06 -9.89
CA LEU A 71 2.47 -3.38 -8.55
C LEU A 71 2.14 -4.87 -8.45
N SER A 72 2.92 -5.56 -7.62
CA SER A 72 2.71 -6.97 -7.33
C SER A 72 1.53 -7.19 -6.39
N ALA A 73 0.82 -8.30 -6.61
CA ALA A 73 -0.19 -8.85 -5.70
C ALA A 73 0.33 -10.07 -4.92
N ASP A 74 1.58 -10.51 -5.14
CA ASP A 74 2.16 -11.64 -4.43
C ASP A 74 2.47 -11.31 -2.96
N PHE A 75 1.69 -11.96 -2.08
CA PHE A 75 1.77 -11.81 -0.62
C PHE A 75 3.13 -12.20 -0.03
N SER A 76 3.95 -12.97 -0.75
CA SER A 76 5.27 -13.39 -0.31
C SER A 76 6.34 -12.31 -0.47
N HIS A 77 6.04 -11.22 -1.19
CA HIS A 77 7.01 -10.14 -1.40
C HIS A 77 7.48 -9.50 -0.09
N PRO A 78 8.80 -9.33 0.08
CA PRO A 78 9.34 -8.56 1.21
C PRO A 78 8.72 -7.16 1.24
N GLY A 79 8.08 -6.80 2.35
CA GLY A 79 7.44 -5.49 2.53
C GLY A 79 5.97 -5.42 2.09
N PHE A 80 5.34 -6.52 1.69
CA PHE A 80 3.90 -6.55 1.42
C PHE A 80 3.11 -6.07 2.67
N PRO A 81 2.13 -5.15 2.52
CA PRO A 81 1.39 -4.58 3.66
C PRO A 81 0.30 -5.54 4.18
N SER A 82 0.70 -6.58 4.94
CA SER A 82 -0.20 -7.62 5.48
C SER A 82 -0.47 -7.53 7.00
N PRO A 83 -1.74 -7.53 7.47
CA PRO A 83 -2.12 -7.43 8.89
C PRO A 83 -1.60 -8.53 9.78
N VAL A 84 -1.17 -9.61 9.16
CA VAL A 84 -0.52 -10.73 9.81
C VAL A 84 0.98 -10.68 9.50
N PRO A 85 1.83 -10.97 10.50
CA PRO A 85 3.27 -11.06 10.27
C PRO A 85 3.57 -12.00 9.11
N HIS A 86 4.51 -11.59 8.26
CA HIS A 86 5.14 -12.47 7.30
C HIS A 86 6.01 -13.44 8.07
N THR A 87 5.46 -14.58 8.49
CA THR A 87 6.26 -15.71 8.92
C THR A 87 6.97 -16.19 7.67
N GLY A 88 8.26 -15.87 7.48
CA GLY A 88 9.07 -16.27 6.34
C GLY A 88 9.27 -17.80 6.17
N GLY A 89 8.32 -18.60 6.65
CA GLY A 89 8.22 -20.02 6.41
C GLY A 89 7.36 -20.26 5.17
N GLU A 90 7.98 -20.94 4.21
CA GLU A 90 7.43 -21.93 3.30
C GLU A 90 5.96 -22.33 3.55
N ARG A 91 5.00 -21.44 3.30
CA ARG A 91 3.70 -21.90 2.86
C ARG A 91 3.94 -22.32 1.42
N PRO A 92 3.80 -23.62 1.08
CA PRO A 92 4.02 -24.06 -0.28
C PRO A 92 3.17 -23.17 -1.19
N SER A 93 3.80 -22.61 -2.23
CA SER A 93 3.18 -21.74 -3.26
C SER A 93 1.95 -22.38 -3.93
N THR A 94 1.62 -23.60 -3.56
CA THR A 94 0.57 -24.48 -4.08
C THR A 94 -0.82 -24.17 -3.53
N ASP A 95 -0.97 -23.30 -2.53
CA ASP A 95 -2.29 -22.93 -1.97
C ASP A 95 -2.61 -21.42 -2.07
N LEU A 96 -1.86 -20.69 -2.92
CA LEU A 96 -2.18 -19.31 -3.26
C LEU A 96 -3.23 -19.33 -4.39
N SER A 97 -4.46 -18.98 -4.03
CA SER A 97 -5.51 -18.65 -5.00
C SER A 97 -4.96 -17.70 -6.08
N PHE A 98 -5.46 -17.82 -7.31
CA PHE A 98 -5.10 -16.96 -8.46
C PHE A 98 -5.03 -15.45 -8.15
N VAL A 99 -5.78 -14.98 -7.15
CA VAL A 99 -5.80 -13.60 -6.67
C VAL A 99 -4.44 -13.09 -6.16
N GLY A 100 -3.58 -13.97 -5.62
CA GLY A 100 -2.31 -13.60 -5.01
C GLY A 100 -1.08 -13.93 -5.85
N MET A 101 -1.24 -14.13 -7.16
CA MET A 101 -0.13 -14.40 -8.07
C MET A 101 0.05 -13.24 -9.05
N ASP A 102 1.31 -12.90 -9.33
CA ASP A 102 1.65 -12.00 -10.41
C ASP A 102 1.58 -12.71 -11.77
N ASP A 103 1.38 -11.93 -12.84
CA ASP A 103 1.45 -12.45 -14.20
C ASP A 103 2.90 -12.92 -14.49
N PRO A 104 3.13 -14.18 -14.89
CA PRO A 104 4.48 -14.68 -15.17
C PRO A 104 5.17 -13.98 -16.37
N SER A 105 4.45 -13.20 -17.16
CA SER A 105 4.94 -12.57 -18.38
C SER A 105 5.35 -11.09 -18.25
N VAL A 106 5.09 -10.44 -17.10
CA VAL A 106 5.47 -9.03 -16.92
C VAL A 106 6.99 -8.86 -16.80
N LYS A 107 7.64 -8.53 -17.92
CA LYS A 107 9.05 -8.13 -17.95
C LYS A 107 9.18 -6.73 -17.32
N PRO A 108 10.18 -6.48 -16.45
CA PRO A 108 10.43 -5.13 -15.94
C PRO A 108 10.72 -4.19 -17.12
N LEU A 109 9.95 -3.11 -17.22
CA LEU A 109 10.19 -2.05 -18.20
C LEU A 109 11.43 -1.26 -17.76
N THR A 110 12.62 -1.73 -18.11
CA THR A 110 13.82 -0.91 -18.04
C THR A 110 13.73 0.16 -19.13
N ARG A 111 13.32 1.38 -18.78
CA ARG A 111 13.53 2.53 -19.65
C ARG A 111 15.04 2.77 -19.76
N SER A 112 15.67 2.25 -20.81
CA SER A 112 16.94 2.81 -21.27
C SER A 112 16.68 4.16 -21.91
N LYS A 113 17.49 5.13 -21.49
CA LYS A 113 17.53 6.50 -22.00
C LYS A 113 18.25 6.55 -23.35
#